data_AF-A0A098BPF7-F1
#
_entry.id   AF-A0A098BPF7-F1
#
_cell.length_a   1.000
_cell.length_b   1.000
_cell.length_c   1.000
_cell.angle_alpha   90.00
_cell.angle_beta   90.00
_cell.angle_gamma   90.00
#
_symmetry.space_group_name_H-M   'P 1'
#
loop_
_entity.id
_entity.type
_entity.pdbx_description
1 polymer ?
#
loop_
_entity_poly.entity_id
_entity_poly.type
_entity_poly.pdbx_seq_one_letter_code
_entity_poly.pdbx_strand_id
1 'polypeptide(L)'
;MTTDPSSPAPDAPDAPVPDVTPAEPGSPSVPDVTPAEPGSPSVPDVPPSPVGPDVTPAEGKDPGYTSAGVPTFDAVREKIERRAGTATGAEELARESAAGRTLEEQFDERRQAAADRLREIRRSLAEG
;
A
#
# COMPACT_ATOMS: atom_id res chain seq x y z
N MET A 1 23.26 7.25 -52.13
CA MET A 1 22.54 6.81 -50.91
C MET A 1 23.52 6.96 -49.76
N THR A 2 23.41 8.05 -49.00
CA THR A 2 24.29 8.39 -47.88
C THR A 2 23.65 7.85 -46.61
N THR A 3 24.39 7.02 -45.85
CA THR A 3 24.01 6.66 -44.48
C THR A 3 25.10 7.22 -43.57
N ASP A 4 24.68 8.14 -42.71
CA ASP A 4 25.47 8.95 -41.79
C ASP A 4 25.95 8.13 -40.57
N PRO A 5 27.25 8.17 -40.18
CA PRO A 5 27.81 7.36 -39.11
C PRO A 5 27.90 8.12 -37.77
N SER A 6 26.82 8.77 -37.32
CA SER A 6 26.82 9.50 -36.04
C SER A 6 25.48 9.46 -35.31
N SER A 7 25.09 8.29 -34.82
CA SER A 7 24.21 8.23 -33.65
C SER A 7 25.06 8.36 -32.39
N PRO A 8 24.92 9.43 -31.58
CA PRO A 8 25.46 9.38 -30.22
C PRO A 8 24.70 8.29 -29.46
N ALA A 9 25.44 7.38 -28.83
CA ALA A 9 24.87 6.42 -27.90
C ALA A 9 24.11 7.16 -26.79
N PRO A 10 22.99 6.63 -26.27
CA PRO A 10 22.36 7.20 -25.09
C PRO A 10 23.37 7.18 -23.95
N ASP A 11 23.59 8.32 -23.28
CA ASP A 11 24.34 8.40 -22.03
C ASP A 11 23.76 7.35 -21.08
N ALA A 12 24.54 6.30 -20.82
CA ALA A 12 24.20 5.31 -19.82
C ALA A 12 24.17 6.02 -18.46
N PRO A 13 23.15 5.80 -17.61
CA PRO A 13 23.18 6.32 -16.26
C PRO A 13 24.42 5.77 -15.53
N ASP A 14 25.25 6.67 -15.00
CA ASP A 14 26.47 6.37 -14.23
C ASP A 14 26.17 5.77 -12.83
N ALA A 15 24.89 5.54 -12.53
CA ALA A 15 24.46 4.82 -11.35
C ALA A 15 24.32 3.34 -11.72
N PRO A 16 24.88 2.39 -10.94
CA PRO A 16 24.57 0.98 -11.14
C PRO A 16 23.05 0.83 -11.05
N VAL A 17 22.44 0.31 -12.11
CA VAL A 17 21.07 -0.18 -12.03
C VAL A 17 21.01 -1.12 -10.82
N PRO A 18 20.14 -0.88 -9.83
CA PRO A 18 20.01 -1.83 -8.73
C PRO A 18 19.65 -3.17 -9.36
N ASP A 19 20.38 -4.21 -8.98
CA ASP A 19 20.11 -5.57 -9.42
C ASP A 19 18.67 -5.91 -8.97
N VAL A 20 17.72 -5.79 -9.90
CA VAL A 20 16.34 -6.24 -9.72
C VAL A 20 16.28 -7.71 -10.04
N THR A 21 17.12 -8.51 -9.39
CA THR A 21 16.86 -9.93 -9.27
C THR A 21 15.48 -10.04 -8.62
N PRO A 22 14.48 -10.63 -9.29
CA PRO A 22 13.23 -10.95 -8.61
C PRO A 22 13.61 -11.78 -7.40
N ALA A 23 13.23 -11.30 -6.21
CA ALA A 23 13.39 -12.09 -5.00
C ALA A 23 12.82 -13.47 -5.30
N GLU A 24 13.64 -14.51 -5.13
CA GLU A 24 13.18 -15.89 -5.12
C GLU A 24 11.93 -15.93 -4.21
N PRO A 25 10.88 -16.71 -4.53
CA PRO A 25 9.72 -16.83 -3.64
C PRO A 25 10.11 -17.66 -2.41
N GLY A 26 11.08 -17.16 -1.63
CA GLY A 26 11.19 -17.41 -0.22
C GLY A 26 9.90 -16.86 0.37
N SER A 27 8.93 -17.75 0.51
CA SER A 27 7.73 -17.53 1.30
C SER A 27 8.18 -16.78 2.56
N PRO A 28 7.71 -15.55 2.85
CA PRO A 28 8.01 -14.95 4.12
C PRO A 28 7.49 -15.95 5.15
N SER A 29 8.41 -16.60 5.87
CA SER A 29 8.03 -17.41 7.00
C SER A 29 7.43 -16.41 7.96
N VAL A 30 6.09 -16.37 7.98
CA VAL A 30 5.38 -15.69 9.04
C VAL A 30 6.01 -16.20 10.33
N PRO A 31 6.56 -15.34 11.20
CA PRO A 31 6.98 -15.81 12.51
C PRO A 31 5.74 -16.49 13.11
N ASP A 32 5.92 -17.67 13.69
CA ASP A 32 4.89 -18.28 14.51
C ASP A 32 4.69 -17.35 15.72
N VAL A 33 3.81 -16.36 15.55
CA VAL A 33 3.27 -15.58 16.64
C VAL A 33 2.36 -16.54 17.36
N THR A 34 2.91 -17.24 18.35
CA THR A 34 2.12 -17.84 19.42
C THR A 34 1.13 -16.76 19.87
N PRO A 35 -0.19 -16.97 19.73
CA PRO A 35 -1.15 -16.02 20.23
C PRO A 35 -0.82 -15.77 21.70
N ALA A 36 -0.50 -14.53 22.05
CA ALA A 36 -0.35 -14.17 23.44
C ALA A 36 -1.66 -14.57 24.13
N GLU A 37 -1.57 -15.45 25.14
CA GLU A 37 -2.70 -15.72 26.00
C GLU A 37 -3.24 -14.37 26.46
N PRO A 38 -4.52 -14.03 26.19
CA PRO A 38 -5.04 -12.73 26.54
C PRO A 38 -5.01 -12.66 28.06
N GLY A 39 -3.98 -12.02 28.61
CA GLY A 39 -3.95 -11.68 30.02
C GLY A 39 -5.18 -10.84 30.29
N SER A 40 -6.15 -11.41 31.02
CA SER A 40 -7.40 -10.75 31.34
C SER A 40 -7.10 -9.36 31.92
N PRO A 41 -7.45 -8.27 31.22
CA PRO A 41 -7.31 -6.95 31.81
C PRO A 41 -8.23 -6.92 33.04
N SER A 42 -7.69 -6.51 34.18
CA SER A 42 -8.51 -6.29 35.38
C SER A 42 -9.45 -5.11 35.09
N VAL A 43 -10.64 -5.43 34.61
CA VAL A 43 -11.72 -4.47 34.37
C VAL A 43 -12.19 -3.91 35.71
N PRO A 44 -12.25 -2.59 35.91
CA PRO A 44 -12.93 -2.02 37.07
C PRO A 44 -14.42 -2.41 37.04
N ASP A 45 -15.01 -2.66 38.20
CA ASP A 45 -16.43 -3.00 38.36
C ASP A 45 -17.29 -1.80 37.93
N VAL A 46 -17.74 -1.83 36.68
CA VAL A 46 -18.71 -0.87 36.13
C VAL A 46 -20.10 -1.45 36.37
N PRO A 47 -21.04 -0.71 37.00
CA PRO A 47 -22.40 -1.21 37.21
C PRO A 47 -23.05 -1.54 35.86
N PRO A 48 -23.88 -2.60 35.78
CA PRO A 48 -24.46 -3.01 34.51
C PRO A 48 -25.32 -1.88 33.94
N SER A 49 -24.90 -1.36 32.78
CA SER A 49 -25.76 -0.55 31.94
C SER A 49 -26.95 -1.41 31.46
N PRO A 50 -28.14 -0.83 31.26
CA PRO A 50 -29.30 -1.59 30.80
C PRO A 50 -28.96 -2.27 29.47
N VAL A 51 -29.13 -3.59 29.45
CA VAL A 51 -28.96 -4.44 28.28
C VAL A 51 -29.71 -3.85 27.09
N GLY A 52 -28.96 -3.34 26.11
CA GLY A 52 -29.45 -3.19 24.75
C GLY A 52 -29.82 -4.57 24.18
N PRO A 53 -30.55 -4.64 23.05
CA PRO A 53 -30.99 -5.92 22.50
C PRO A 53 -29.79 -6.87 22.36
N ASP A 54 -29.94 -8.00 23.02
CA ASP A 54 -29.05 -9.15 22.99
C ASP A 54 -28.77 -9.54 21.53
N VAL A 55 -27.55 -9.27 21.07
CA VAL A 55 -27.03 -9.76 19.78
C VAL A 55 -26.27 -11.05 20.05
N THR A 56 -26.87 -12.03 20.73
CA THR A 56 -26.34 -13.38 20.64
C THR A 56 -26.40 -13.81 19.18
N PRO A 57 -25.28 -14.16 18.53
CA PRO A 57 -25.35 -14.79 17.23
C PRO A 57 -26.13 -16.09 17.42
N ALA A 58 -27.32 -16.18 16.82
CA ALA A 58 -28.11 -17.38 16.86
C ALA A 58 -27.26 -18.56 16.38
N GLU A 59 -27.13 -19.57 17.24
CA GLU A 59 -26.39 -20.79 16.96
C GLU A 59 -27.09 -21.53 15.81
N GLY A 60 -26.56 -21.38 14.60
CA GLY A 60 -27.13 -22.03 13.42
C GLY A 60 -26.81 -21.30 12.13
N LYS A 61 -25.65 -21.66 11.54
CA LYS A 61 -25.14 -21.21 10.24
C LYS A 61 -24.54 -19.80 10.27
N ASP A 62 -23.21 -19.73 10.19
CA ASP A 62 -22.51 -18.48 9.86
C ASP A 62 -23.13 -17.96 8.54
N PRO A 63 -23.82 -16.80 8.54
CA PRO A 63 -24.47 -16.28 7.34
C PRO A 63 -23.47 -16.01 6.21
N GLY A 64 -22.17 -15.94 6.54
CA GLY A 64 -21.09 -15.78 5.59
C GLY A 64 -20.62 -17.07 4.91
N TYR A 65 -21.05 -18.25 5.36
CA TYR A 65 -20.60 -19.54 4.83
C TYR A 65 -21.74 -20.52 4.57
N THR A 66 -21.59 -21.32 3.52
CA THR A 66 -22.47 -22.46 3.22
C THR A 66 -22.26 -23.59 4.23
N SER A 67 -23.18 -24.55 4.28
CA SER A 67 -23.03 -25.75 5.14
C SER A 67 -21.82 -26.62 4.79
N ALA A 68 -21.27 -26.47 3.58
CA ALA A 68 -20.02 -27.11 3.15
C ALA A 68 -18.77 -26.31 3.53
N GLY A 69 -18.92 -25.18 4.25
CA GLY A 69 -17.81 -24.32 4.66
C GLY A 69 -17.28 -23.39 3.56
N VAL A 70 -17.95 -23.27 2.42
CA VAL A 70 -17.58 -22.34 1.34
C VAL A 70 -18.19 -20.96 1.61
N PRO A 71 -17.44 -19.84 1.53
CA PRO A 71 -18.00 -18.49 1.67
C PRO A 71 -19.15 -18.24 0.69
N THR A 72 -20.20 -17.55 1.14
CA THR A 72 -21.26 -17.11 0.25
C THR A 72 -20.76 -15.96 -0.64
N PHE A 73 -21.42 -15.75 -1.78
CA PHE A 73 -21.09 -14.63 -2.67
C PHE A 73 -21.22 -13.29 -1.95
N ASP A 74 -22.28 -13.11 -1.16
CA ASP A 74 -22.52 -11.88 -0.40
C ASP A 74 -21.41 -11.63 0.64
N ALA A 75 -20.91 -12.67 1.31
CA ALA A 75 -19.81 -12.54 2.26
C ALA A 75 -18.50 -12.10 1.60
N VAL A 76 -18.20 -12.66 0.41
CA VAL A 76 -17.02 -12.25 -0.37
C VAL A 76 -17.19 -10.81 -0.85
N ARG A 77 -18.37 -10.45 -1.35
CA ARG A 77 -18.68 -9.09 -1.79
C ARG A 77 -18.52 -8.08 -0.66
N GLU A 78 -19.14 -8.32 0.49
CA GLU A 78 -19.04 -7.43 1.66
C GLU A 78 -17.58 -7.31 2.14
N LYS A 79 -16.82 -8.42 2.11
CA LYS A 79 -15.39 -8.40 2.45
C LYS A 79 -14.58 -7.55 1.48
N ILE A 80 -14.87 -7.61 0.18
CA ILE A 80 -14.22 -6.77 -0.84
C ILE A 80 -14.58 -5.31 -0.62
N GLU A 81 -15.86 -4.99 -0.42
CA GLU A 81 -16.32 -3.62 -0.17
C GLU A 81 -15.66 -3.02 1.08
N ARG A 82 -15.58 -3.80 2.16
CA ARG A 82 -14.87 -3.41 3.38
C ARG A 82 -13.38 -3.13 3.12
N ARG A 83 -12.70 -4.06 2.43
CA ARG A 83 -11.26 -3.90 2.11
C ARG A 83 -11.01 -2.70 1.21
N ALA A 84 -11.87 -2.48 0.22
CA ALA A 84 -11.78 -1.33 -0.68
C ALA A 84 -11.96 -0.02 0.11
N GLY A 85 -12.98 0.07 0.95
CA GLY A 85 -13.19 1.24 1.80
C GLY A 85 -12.02 1.54 2.74
N THR A 86 -11.45 0.50 3.37
CA THR A 86 -10.25 0.65 4.21
C THR A 86 -9.03 1.06 3.40
N ALA A 87 -8.81 0.48 2.22
CA ALA A 87 -7.66 0.82 1.38
C ALA A 87 -7.70 2.31 0.97
N THR A 88 -8.86 2.80 0.54
CA THR A 88 -9.04 4.22 0.20
C THR A 88 -8.74 5.13 1.40
N GLY A 89 -9.28 4.82 2.58
CA GLY A 89 -9.01 5.62 3.78
C GLY A 89 -7.55 5.55 4.26
N ALA A 90 -6.92 4.38 4.11
CA ALA A 90 -5.53 4.17 4.50
C ALA A 90 -4.56 4.98 3.64
N GLU A 91 -4.85 5.17 2.35
CA GLU A 91 -4.01 5.98 1.46
C GLU A 91 -3.96 7.45 1.91
N GLU A 92 -5.11 8.03 2.26
CA GLU A 92 -5.17 9.41 2.76
C GLU A 92 -4.38 9.57 4.06
N LEU A 93 -4.55 8.64 5.00
CA LEU A 93 -3.79 8.64 6.25
C LEU A 93 -2.28 8.48 6.01
N ALA A 94 -1.89 7.63 5.05
CA ALA A 94 -0.49 7.44 4.69
C ALA A 94 0.12 8.70 4.09
N ARG A 95 -0.63 9.42 3.23
CA ARG A 95 -0.22 10.69 2.63
C ARG A 95 -0.04 11.78 3.68
N GLU A 96 -0.95 11.90 4.64
CA GLU A 96 -0.88 12.91 5.71
C GLU A 96 0.18 12.59 6.79
N SER A 97 0.64 11.34 6.83
CA SER A 97 1.69 10.92 7.77
C SER A 97 2.99 11.72 7.59
N ALA A 98 3.84 11.75 8.62
CA ALA A 98 5.14 12.41 8.53
C ALA A 98 6.01 11.82 7.40
N ALA A 99 6.03 10.50 7.26
CA ALA A 99 6.76 9.83 6.20
C ALA A 99 6.18 10.14 4.80
N GLY A 100 4.85 10.20 4.68
CA GLY A 100 4.15 10.59 3.44
C GLY A 100 4.55 11.99 2.98
N ARG A 101 4.55 12.97 3.89
CA ARG A 101 4.99 14.34 3.60
C ARG A 101 6.45 14.40 3.14
N THR A 102 7.35 13.72 3.83
CA THR A 102 8.77 13.68 3.43
C THR A 102 9.00 13.00 2.07
N LEU A 103 8.20 11.99 1.71
CA LEU A 103 8.28 11.37 0.38
C LEU A 103 7.78 12.31 -0.72
N GLU A 104 6.69 13.04 -0.46
CA GLU A 104 6.14 14.03 -1.38
C GLU A 104 7.14 15.17 -1.62
N GLU A 105 7.74 15.72 -0.55
CA GLU A 105 8.78 16.76 -0.64
C GLU A 105 9.94 16.33 -1.55
N GLN A 106 10.47 15.12 -1.34
CA GLN A 106 11.55 14.58 -2.19
C GLN A 106 11.11 14.39 -3.65
N PHE A 107 9.85 14.01 -3.88
CA PHE A 107 9.33 13.88 -5.24
C PHE A 107 9.23 15.24 -5.93
N ASP A 108 8.73 16.25 -5.22
CA ASP A 108 8.63 17.62 -5.71
C ASP A 108 10.00 18.24 -5.99
N GLU A 109 10.99 18.02 -5.11
CA GLU A 109 12.37 18.45 -5.34
C GLU A 109 12.94 17.85 -6.63
N ARG A 110 12.77 16.54 -6.84
CA ARG A 110 13.21 15.88 -8.08
C ARG A 110 12.49 16.43 -9.31
N ARG A 111 11.19 16.66 -9.20
CA ARG A 111 10.37 17.22 -10.28
C ARG A 111 10.82 18.64 -10.64
N GLN A 112 11.10 19.47 -9.64
CA GLN A 112 11.60 20.82 -9.83
C GLN A 112 12.99 20.82 -10.48
N ALA A 113 13.91 20.00 -9.97
CA ALA A 113 15.25 19.86 -10.55
C ALA A 113 15.19 19.43 -12.04
N ALA A 114 14.32 18.46 -12.36
CA ALA A 114 14.09 18.05 -13.74
C ALA A 114 13.51 19.19 -14.60
N ALA A 115 12.54 19.93 -14.08
CA ALA A 115 11.96 21.08 -14.78
C ALA A 115 13.00 22.19 -15.04
N ASP A 116 13.87 22.45 -14.07
CA ASP A 116 14.94 23.44 -14.17
C ASP A 116 15.95 23.04 -15.24
N ARG A 117 16.35 21.77 -15.26
CA ARG A 117 17.25 21.24 -16.27
C ARG A 117 16.64 21.31 -17.68
N LEU A 118 15.36 20.99 -17.83
CA LEU A 118 14.65 21.14 -19.11
C LEU A 118 14.59 22.60 -19.56
N ARG A 119 14.41 23.55 -18.63
CA ARG A 119 14.45 25.00 -18.95
C ARG A 119 15.84 25.44 -19.41
N GLU A 120 16.89 24.93 -18.79
CA GLU A 120 18.27 25.18 -19.21
C GLU A 120 18.53 24.67 -20.63
N ILE A 121 18.19 23.40 -20.91
CA ILE A 121 18.35 22.79 -22.24
C ILE A 121 17.62 23.63 -23.31
N ARG A 122 16.36 24.02 -23.05
CA ARG A 122 15.59 24.85 -23.98
C ARG A 122 16.25 26.19 -24.27
N ARG A 123 16.88 26.80 -23.27
CA ARG A 123 17.62 28.06 -23.43
C ARG A 123 18.87 27.87 -24.27
N SER A 124 19.66 26.84 -23.97
CA SER A 124 20.86 26.51 -24.76
C SER A 124 20.54 26.24 -26.23
N LEU A 125 19.39 25.61 -26.53
CA LEU A 125 18.93 25.40 -27.90
C LEU A 125 18.41 26.67 -28.60
N ALA A 126 18.04 27.72 -27.85
CA ALA A 126 17.58 28.98 -28.40
C ALA A 126 18.72 29.98 -28.63
N GLU A 127 19.82 29.84 -27.87
CA GLU A 127 20.99 30.73 -27.92
C GLU A 127 22.10 30.23 -28.86
N GLY A 128 22.07 28.96 -29.30
CA GLY A 128 22.99 28.37 -30.27
C GLY A 128 22.40 28.29 -31.66
#